data_AF-A0A938GQY0-F1
#
_entry.id   AF-A0A938GQY0-F1
#
_cell.length_a   1.000
_cell.length_b   1.000
_cell.length_c   1.000
_cell.angle_alpha   90.00
_cell.angle_beta   90.00
_cell.angle_gamma   90.00
#
_symmetry.space_group_name_H-M   'P 1'
#
loop_
_entity.id
_entity.type
_entity.pdbx_description
1 polymer ?
#
loop_
_entity_poly.entity_id
_entity_poly.type
_entity_poly.pdbx_seq_one_letter_code
_entity_poly.pdbx_strand_id
1 'polypeptide(L)'
;MIRAILIALTITTTGVVLSQTPPNPQQPPQGIPGDTAPGRPPGGPGPGPGSQPELKLVKEFDRNSDDRLDATERKAARAAAVERRAEQRSRGPGGGGPRGPGGRRASAEPPTPGPAVARDQAALHSDLPFYHSNVVRTLFLDFEESDWEKQLEDFHNTDVEVPARMTLDGKAYHGVGIHFRGASSYFMNGPGSKRSLNVSVDLTDKKQNVQGHRTLNLLNCHGDPSFLRAGLYSDIARRLIPTPAHNFVRVVINGESWGLYVGMEQFNKDFVQSWFGTSEGARWKVTGSPRGKGGLEYLGDDPELYRSIYTIKSKDRPEDWAALIRLCKVLNETPAESLEKALDALLNVE
;
A
#
# COMPACT_ATOMS: atom_id res chain seq x y z
N MET A 1 -15.17 -40.95 16.34
CA MET A 1 -15.05 -40.74 17.80
C MET A 1 -15.34 -39.27 18.08
N ILE A 2 -16.45 -38.99 18.77
CA ILE A 2 -16.83 -37.78 19.56
C ILE A 2 -16.69 -36.42 18.83
N ARG A 3 -17.71 -35.90 18.12
CA ARG A 3 -18.84 -35.03 18.57
C ARG A 3 -18.50 -33.97 19.64
N ALA A 4 -18.59 -32.70 19.25
CA ALA A 4 -19.09 -31.63 20.12
C ALA A 4 -20.07 -30.74 19.32
N ILE A 5 -21.30 -30.68 19.82
CA ILE A 5 -22.41 -29.80 19.44
C ILE A 5 -22.73 -28.98 20.70
N LEU A 6 -22.96 -27.67 20.58
CA LEU A 6 -23.72 -26.82 21.51
C LEU A 6 -24.08 -25.50 20.76
N ILE A 7 -25.28 -25.31 20.19
CA ILE A 7 -26.63 -24.96 20.71
C ILE A 7 -26.80 -23.50 21.23
N ALA A 8 -27.37 -22.69 20.33
CA ALA A 8 -28.48 -21.72 20.40
C ALA A 8 -28.52 -20.52 21.38
N LEU A 9 -28.82 -19.35 20.80
CA LEU A 9 -29.85 -18.44 21.33
C LEU A 9 -30.67 -17.83 20.18
N THR A 10 -31.94 -18.22 20.08
CA THR A 10 -33.00 -17.59 19.28
C THR A 10 -33.57 -16.39 20.03
N ILE A 11 -33.64 -15.23 19.38
CA ILE A 11 -34.58 -14.16 19.75
C ILE A 11 -35.54 -13.96 18.59
N THR A 12 -36.77 -14.39 18.80
CA THR A 12 -37.95 -14.01 18.01
C THR A 12 -38.34 -12.58 18.36
N THR A 13 -38.38 -11.69 17.36
CA THR A 13 -39.23 -10.50 17.38
C THR A 13 -40.00 -10.42 16.07
N THR A 14 -41.29 -10.70 16.17
CA THR A 14 -42.32 -10.51 15.16
C THR A 14 -42.66 -9.03 14.99
N GLY A 15 -42.58 -8.55 13.74
CA GLY A 15 -43.54 -7.65 13.10
C GLY A 15 -43.54 -6.16 13.48
N VAL A 16 -43.19 -5.30 12.52
CA VAL A 16 -44.14 -4.41 11.83
C VAL A 16 -43.65 -4.20 10.40
N VAL A 17 -44.45 -4.61 9.43
CA VAL A 17 -44.29 -4.26 8.02
C VAL A 17 -44.92 -2.88 7.82
N LEU A 18 -44.11 -1.86 7.56
CA LEU A 18 -44.56 -0.62 6.95
C LEU A 18 -44.13 -0.66 5.49
N SER A 19 -45.11 -0.88 4.61
CA SER A 19 -44.97 -0.77 3.16
C SER A 19 -44.60 0.67 2.80
N GLN A 20 -43.36 0.90 2.37
CA GLN A 20 -43.00 2.08 1.60
C GLN A 20 -42.74 1.66 0.16
N THR A 21 -43.58 2.17 -0.73
CA THR A 21 -43.53 2.02 -2.18
C THR A 21 -42.16 2.46 -2.71
N PRO A 22 -41.48 1.69 -3.57
CA PRO A 22 -40.23 2.14 -4.18
C PRO A 22 -40.52 3.24 -5.22
N PRO A 23 -39.72 4.32 -5.29
CA PRO A 23 -39.81 5.25 -6.40
C PRO A 23 -39.32 4.59 -7.70
N ASN A 24 -40.11 4.80 -8.75
CA ASN A 24 -39.92 4.38 -10.14
C ASN A 24 -38.52 4.78 -10.68
N PRO A 25 -37.81 3.93 -11.45
CA PRO A 25 -36.51 4.27 -12.01
C PRO A 25 -36.68 5.12 -13.27
N GLN A 26 -36.32 6.41 -13.20
CA GLN A 26 -36.18 7.25 -14.39
C GLN A 26 -34.82 7.95 -14.45
N GLN A 27 -34.12 7.58 -15.52
CA GLN A 27 -33.03 8.24 -16.26
C GLN A 27 -31.60 8.26 -15.67
N PRO A 28 -30.60 7.77 -16.44
CA PRO A 28 -29.19 7.95 -16.11
C PRO A 28 -28.77 9.43 -16.26
N PRO A 29 -27.79 9.90 -15.47
CA PRO A 29 -27.28 11.26 -15.60
C PRO A 29 -26.69 11.48 -17.00
N GLN A 30 -27.12 12.57 -17.63
CA GLN A 30 -26.67 13.00 -18.95
C GLN A 30 -25.16 13.25 -18.95
N GLY A 31 -24.47 12.65 -19.91
CA GLY A 31 -23.05 12.87 -20.16
C GLY A 31 -22.78 14.31 -20.58
N ILE A 32 -21.62 14.83 -20.16
CA ILE A 32 -21.09 16.12 -20.62
C ILE A 32 -20.85 16.02 -22.14
N PRO A 33 -21.35 16.96 -22.96
CA PRO A 33 -21.17 16.93 -24.42
C PRO A 33 -19.69 16.96 -24.81
N GLY A 34 -19.31 16.09 -25.73
CA GLY A 34 -17.97 16.05 -26.31
C GLY A 34 -17.79 17.16 -27.35
N ASP A 35 -16.76 17.98 -27.15
CA ASP A 35 -16.20 18.81 -28.22
C ASP A 35 -15.37 17.93 -29.15
N THR A 36 -15.97 17.58 -30.29
CA THR A 36 -15.26 17.04 -31.44
C THR A 36 -14.52 18.16 -32.17
N ALA A 37 -13.21 18.27 -31.95
CA ALA A 37 -12.30 18.94 -32.87
C ALA A 37 -11.50 17.87 -33.65
N PRO A 38 -11.45 17.92 -34.99
CA PRO A 38 -10.83 16.89 -35.81
C PRO A 38 -9.31 17.08 -35.90
N GLY A 39 -8.56 15.97 -35.83
CA GLY A 39 -7.17 15.92 -36.35
C GLY A 39 -6.05 15.95 -35.31
N ARG A 40 -5.94 14.92 -34.48
CA ARG A 40 -4.63 14.47 -33.96
C ARG A 40 -4.70 12.96 -33.75
N PRO A 41 -3.74 12.16 -34.27
CA PRO A 41 -3.73 10.72 -34.01
C PRO A 41 -3.72 10.50 -32.49
N PRO A 42 -4.45 9.50 -31.96
CA PRO A 42 -4.50 9.25 -30.52
C PRO A 42 -3.11 8.82 -30.06
N GLY A 43 -2.33 9.79 -29.58
CA GLY A 43 -1.15 9.52 -28.77
C GLY A 43 -1.65 8.82 -27.51
N GLY A 44 -1.36 7.53 -27.39
CA GLY A 44 -1.71 6.75 -26.21
C GLY A 44 -1.27 7.49 -24.94
N PRO A 45 -2.05 7.42 -23.84
CA PRO A 45 -1.69 8.11 -22.62
C PRO A 45 -0.30 7.65 -22.18
N GLY A 46 0.65 8.57 -22.24
CA GLY A 46 2.02 8.33 -21.82
C GLY A 46 2.07 7.84 -20.37
N PRO A 47 3.19 7.19 -19.98
CA PRO A 47 3.39 6.74 -18.61
C PRO A 47 3.16 7.89 -17.62
N GLY A 48 2.06 7.80 -16.87
CA GLY A 48 1.76 8.71 -15.78
C GLY A 48 2.85 8.61 -14.71
N PRO A 49 3.04 9.67 -13.90
CA PRO A 49 4.03 9.65 -12.82
C PRO A 49 3.67 8.55 -11.82
N GLY A 50 4.40 7.42 -11.88
CA GLY A 50 4.16 6.23 -11.06
C GLY A 50 4.19 4.90 -11.82
N SER A 51 4.35 4.90 -13.15
CA SER A 51 4.40 3.67 -13.96
C SER A 51 5.78 3.34 -14.52
N GLN A 52 6.85 3.88 -13.94
CA GLN A 52 8.21 3.49 -14.30
C GLN A 52 8.54 2.21 -13.53
N PRO A 53 9.13 1.19 -14.18
CA PRO A 53 9.61 0.02 -13.46
C PRO A 53 10.57 0.45 -12.35
N GLU A 54 10.47 -0.22 -11.21
CA GLU A 54 11.39 -0.01 -10.09
C GLU A 54 12.83 -0.30 -10.54
N LEU A 55 13.77 0.57 -10.17
CA LEU A 55 15.18 0.35 -10.46
C LEU A 55 15.75 -0.67 -9.45
N LYS A 56 16.27 -1.78 -9.97
CA LYS A 56 16.94 -2.81 -9.17
C LYS A 56 18.41 -2.45 -9.02
N LEU A 57 18.79 -1.89 -7.87
CA LEU A 57 20.13 -1.42 -7.58
C LEU A 57 20.84 -2.28 -6.53
N VAL A 58 20.13 -2.95 -5.63
CA VAL A 58 20.77 -3.74 -4.55
C VAL A 58 21.77 -4.74 -5.13
N LYS A 59 21.34 -5.60 -6.06
CA LYS A 59 22.21 -6.60 -6.69
C LYS A 59 23.38 -6.02 -7.49
N GLU A 60 23.28 -4.78 -7.95
CA GLU A 60 24.34 -4.15 -8.75
C GLU A 60 25.43 -3.52 -7.87
N PHE A 61 25.06 -3.07 -6.67
CA PHE A 61 25.92 -2.29 -5.78
C PHE A 61 26.30 -3.02 -4.49
N ASP A 62 25.67 -4.15 -4.18
CA ASP A 62 26.01 -5.03 -3.06
C ASP A 62 27.30 -5.80 -3.37
N ARG A 63 28.43 -5.28 -2.89
CA ARG A 63 29.77 -5.83 -3.12
C ARG A 63 30.11 -6.92 -2.13
N ASN A 64 29.51 -6.90 -0.95
CA ASN A 64 29.77 -7.86 0.12
C ASN A 64 28.81 -9.06 0.08
N SER A 65 27.80 -9.04 -0.80
CA SER A 65 26.79 -10.08 -1.02
C SER A 65 25.94 -10.39 0.21
N ASP A 66 25.58 -9.36 0.99
CA ASP A 66 24.72 -9.48 2.17
C ASP A 66 23.24 -9.08 1.92
N ASP A 67 22.86 -8.96 0.64
CA ASP A 67 21.51 -8.62 0.14
C ASP A 67 21.01 -7.24 0.62
N ARG A 68 21.92 -6.35 1.03
CA ARG A 68 21.64 -4.95 1.38
C ARG A 68 22.81 -4.07 0.94
N LEU A 69 22.62 -2.76 1.05
CA LEU A 69 23.67 -1.79 0.75
C LEU A 69 24.12 -1.11 2.04
N ASP A 70 25.41 -1.19 2.36
CA ASP A 70 26.01 -0.40 3.43
C ASP A 70 26.11 1.10 3.06
N ALA A 71 26.63 1.95 3.94
CA ALA A 71 26.72 3.39 3.69
C ALA A 71 27.57 3.73 2.44
N THR A 72 28.65 3.00 2.19
CA THR A 72 29.54 3.20 1.05
C THR A 72 28.87 2.76 -0.24
N GLU A 73 28.24 1.58 -0.23
CA GLU A 73 27.52 1.03 -1.37
C GLU A 73 26.30 1.88 -1.72
N ARG A 74 25.53 2.34 -0.72
CA ARG A 74 24.41 3.27 -0.93
C ARG A 74 24.87 4.56 -1.57
N LYS A 75 26.01 5.13 -1.18
CA LYS A 75 26.52 6.35 -1.81
C LYS A 75 26.76 6.18 -3.31
N ALA A 76 27.31 5.04 -3.72
CA ALA A 76 27.49 4.71 -5.13
C ALA A 76 26.14 4.47 -5.84
N ALA A 77 25.24 3.71 -5.22
CA ALA A 77 23.91 3.45 -5.76
C ALA A 77 23.07 4.73 -5.92
N ARG A 78 23.20 5.71 -5.00
CA ARG A 78 22.53 7.02 -5.11
C ARG A 78 22.99 7.79 -6.34
N ALA A 79 24.30 7.84 -6.58
CA ALA A 79 24.85 8.52 -7.75
C ALA A 79 24.28 7.92 -9.04
N ALA A 80 24.25 6.58 -9.14
CA ALA A 80 23.68 5.88 -10.28
C ALA A 80 22.16 6.09 -10.41
N ALA A 81 21.41 6.11 -9.30
CA ALA A 81 19.97 6.36 -9.31
C ALA A 81 19.64 7.76 -9.85
N VAL A 82 20.41 8.77 -9.44
CA VAL A 82 20.25 10.16 -9.90
C VAL A 82 20.57 10.28 -11.39
N GLU A 83 21.68 9.69 -11.83
CA GLU A 83 22.11 9.69 -13.23
C GLU A 83 21.07 9.00 -14.15
N ARG A 84 20.66 7.77 -13.82
CA ARG A 84 19.65 7.02 -14.60
C ARG A 84 18.33 7.77 -14.71
N ARG A 85 17.90 8.45 -13.64
CA ARG A 85 16.69 9.30 -13.71
C ARG A 85 16.89 10.54 -14.58
N ALA A 86 18.09 11.13 -14.58
CA ALA A 86 18.42 12.24 -15.47
C ALA A 86 18.40 11.79 -16.95
N GLU A 87 18.96 10.63 -17.25
CA GLU A 87 18.93 10.02 -18.59
C GLU A 87 17.50 9.71 -19.05
N GLN A 88 16.67 9.12 -18.18
CA GLN A 88 15.26 8.83 -18.48
C GLN A 88 14.46 10.10 -18.80
N ARG A 89 14.77 11.22 -18.13
CA ARG A 89 14.18 12.53 -18.43
C ARG A 89 14.68 13.11 -19.77
N SER A 90 15.92 12.81 -20.16
CA SER A 90 16.52 13.24 -21.42
C SER A 90 16.04 12.42 -22.63
N ARG A 91 15.74 11.13 -22.44
CA ARG A 91 15.30 10.19 -23.50
C ARG A 91 13.78 10.12 -23.72
N GLY A 92 12.96 10.74 -22.87
CA GLY A 92 11.52 10.83 -23.08
C GLY A 92 11.19 11.74 -24.27
N PRO A 93 10.18 11.44 -25.11
CA PRO A 93 9.77 12.35 -26.18
C PRO A 93 9.46 13.72 -25.56
N GLY A 94 10.11 14.76 -26.06
CA GLY A 94 10.22 16.13 -25.50
C GLY A 94 8.94 16.75 -24.93
N GLY A 95 8.48 16.21 -23.80
CA GLY A 95 7.39 16.68 -22.99
C GLY A 95 7.88 17.70 -21.99
N GLY A 96 8.54 18.75 -22.48
CA GLY A 96 8.61 20.04 -21.79
C GLY A 96 7.24 20.72 -21.79
N GLY A 97 6.18 19.97 -21.45
CA GLY A 97 4.87 20.54 -21.19
C GLY A 97 4.94 21.28 -19.86
N PRO A 98 4.32 22.47 -19.74
CA PRO A 98 4.25 23.18 -18.47
C PRO A 98 3.78 22.21 -17.39
N ARG A 99 4.40 22.27 -16.21
CA ARG A 99 3.83 21.68 -14.99
C ARG A 99 2.32 21.92 -15.04
N GLY A 100 1.53 20.86 -15.27
CA GLY A 100 0.08 21.00 -15.27
C GLY A 100 -0.33 21.66 -13.95
N PRO A 101 -1.39 22.48 -13.93
CA PRO A 101 -1.86 23.13 -12.71
C PRO A 101 -2.53 22.11 -11.77
N GLY A 102 -1.85 21.01 -11.46
CA GLY A 102 -2.04 20.32 -10.19
C GLY A 102 -1.43 21.23 -9.15
N GLY A 103 -2.28 22.09 -8.58
CA GLY A 103 -1.89 23.14 -7.66
C GLY A 103 -0.82 22.67 -6.69
N ARG A 104 0.43 23.07 -6.95
CA ARG A 104 1.24 23.60 -5.85
C ARG A 104 0.30 24.60 -5.21
N ARG A 105 -0.15 24.35 -3.98
CA ARG A 105 -0.61 25.44 -3.14
C ARG A 105 0.56 26.43 -3.13
N ALA A 106 0.46 27.44 -3.98
CA ALA A 106 1.38 28.55 -4.07
C ALA A 106 1.08 29.45 -2.87
N SER A 107 1.33 28.91 -1.67
CA SER A 107 1.11 29.53 -0.35
C SER A 107 1.23 28.54 0.82
N ALA A 108 1.84 27.36 0.67
CA ALA A 108 2.25 26.60 1.84
C ALA A 108 3.55 27.22 2.36
N GLU A 109 3.53 27.76 3.58
CA GLU A 109 4.76 28.10 4.30
C GLU A 109 5.71 26.89 4.29
N PRO A 110 7.03 27.12 4.26
CA PRO A 110 7.99 26.03 4.38
C PRO A 110 7.61 25.17 5.59
N PRO A 111 7.64 23.83 5.46
CA PRO A 111 7.32 22.98 6.58
C PRO A 111 8.27 23.29 7.74
N THR A 112 7.69 23.47 8.92
CA THR A 112 8.44 23.71 10.15
C THR A 112 8.69 22.38 10.86
N PRO A 113 9.87 22.21 11.47
CA PRO A 113 10.15 21.06 12.31
C PRO A 113 9.08 20.85 13.37
N GLY A 114 8.71 19.60 13.59
CA GLY A 114 7.82 19.24 14.69
C GLY A 114 8.45 19.44 16.07
N PRO A 115 7.67 19.35 17.15
CA PRO A 115 8.22 19.42 18.50
C PRO A 115 9.21 18.28 18.74
N ALA A 116 10.26 18.56 19.52
CA ALA A 116 11.17 17.53 19.99
C ALA A 116 10.44 16.56 20.92
N VAL A 117 10.70 15.26 20.79
CA VAL A 117 10.09 14.21 21.61
C VAL A 117 11.19 13.29 22.13
N ALA A 118 11.35 13.23 23.45
CA ALA A 118 12.29 12.33 24.10
C ALA A 118 11.69 10.91 24.22
N ARG A 119 12.54 9.88 24.15
CA ARG A 119 12.09 8.47 24.16
C ARG A 119 11.45 8.05 25.48
N ASP A 120 11.94 8.58 26.58
CA ASP A 120 11.46 8.35 27.95
C ASP A 120 10.09 8.99 28.24
N GLN A 121 9.67 9.98 27.44
CA GLN A 121 8.37 10.63 27.55
C GLN A 121 7.26 9.89 26.78
N ALA A 122 7.60 8.89 25.96
CA ALA A 122 6.60 8.14 25.21
C ALA A 122 5.91 7.10 26.11
N ALA A 123 4.57 7.09 26.08
CA ALA A 123 3.79 6.02 26.70
C ALA A 123 4.16 4.67 26.07
N LEU A 124 4.28 3.65 26.92
CA LEU A 124 4.57 2.28 26.53
C LEU A 124 3.27 1.48 26.57
N HIS A 125 3.04 0.67 25.53
CA HIS A 125 1.85 -0.19 25.42
C HIS A 125 2.27 -1.64 25.13
N SER A 126 3.36 -2.10 25.75
CA SER A 126 3.96 -3.41 25.50
C SER A 126 3.08 -4.60 25.91
N ASP A 127 2.07 -4.36 26.75
CA ASP A 127 1.04 -5.28 27.19
C ASP A 127 -0.09 -5.47 26.17
N LEU A 128 -0.25 -4.55 25.22
CA LEU A 128 -1.28 -4.59 24.20
C LEU A 128 -0.75 -5.15 22.86
N PRO A 129 -1.62 -5.77 22.03
CA PRO A 129 -1.28 -6.10 20.64
C PRO A 129 -0.83 -4.88 19.86
N PHE A 130 0.11 -5.04 18.93
CA PHE A 130 0.70 -3.94 18.17
C PHE A 130 -0.38 -3.11 17.47
N TYR A 131 -1.29 -3.78 16.74
CA TYR A 131 -2.43 -3.15 16.06
C TYR A 131 -3.66 -2.93 16.96
N HIS A 132 -3.46 -2.67 18.25
CA HIS A 132 -4.57 -2.23 19.11
C HIS A 132 -4.98 -0.80 18.74
N SER A 133 -6.18 -0.62 18.20
CA SER A 133 -6.62 0.63 17.56
C SER A 133 -6.96 1.77 18.54
N ASN A 134 -7.19 1.48 19.82
CA ASN A 134 -7.58 2.48 20.83
C ASN A 134 -6.39 3.18 21.53
N VAL A 135 -5.16 2.94 21.08
CA VAL A 135 -3.97 3.60 21.64
C VAL A 135 -3.13 4.24 20.53
N VAL A 136 -2.43 5.32 20.88
CA VAL A 136 -1.46 5.97 19.98
C VAL A 136 -0.06 5.56 20.42
N ARG A 137 0.55 4.62 19.68
CA ARG A 137 1.95 4.23 19.92
C ARG A 137 2.90 5.31 19.42
N THR A 138 4.07 5.40 20.03
CA THR A 138 5.15 6.26 19.51
C THR A 138 6.26 5.39 18.94
N LEU A 139 6.58 5.62 17.67
CA LEU A 139 7.63 4.92 16.94
C LEU A 139 8.76 5.91 16.63
N PHE A 140 9.93 5.63 17.18
CA PHE A 140 11.14 6.41 16.93
C PHE A 140 11.95 5.78 15.81
N LEU A 141 12.40 6.58 14.85
CA LEU A 141 13.34 6.21 13.80
C LEU A 141 14.59 7.07 13.97
N ASP A 142 15.72 6.42 14.19
CA ASP A 142 17.03 7.08 14.27
C ASP A 142 17.85 6.69 13.05
N PHE A 143 18.08 7.67 12.18
CA PHE A 143 19.01 7.55 11.06
C PHE A 143 20.39 8.03 11.48
N GLU A 144 21.42 7.34 11.02
CA GLU A 144 22.82 7.73 11.27
C GLU A 144 23.20 8.98 10.46
N GLU A 145 22.71 9.07 9.22
CA GLU A 145 23.04 10.14 8.28
C GLU A 145 22.06 11.30 8.39
N SER A 146 22.58 12.53 8.44
CA SER A 146 21.75 13.74 8.54
C SER A 146 20.95 14.04 7.28
N ASP A 147 21.39 13.55 6.11
CA ASP A 147 20.70 13.68 4.82
C ASP A 147 19.70 12.54 4.56
N TRP A 148 19.25 11.82 5.59
CA TRP A 148 18.35 10.66 5.49
C TRP A 148 17.12 10.91 4.60
N GLU A 149 16.48 12.08 4.70
CA GLU A 149 15.29 12.39 3.90
C GLU A 149 15.64 12.40 2.41
N LYS A 150 16.77 13.02 2.07
CA LYS A 150 17.26 13.06 0.70
C LYS A 150 17.68 11.68 0.21
N GLN A 151 18.24 10.82 1.07
CA GLN A 151 18.49 9.42 0.71
C GLN A 151 17.19 8.69 0.36
N LEU A 152 16.15 8.83 1.18
CA LEU A 152 14.85 8.24 0.90
C LEU A 152 14.24 8.79 -0.41
N GLU A 153 14.42 10.08 -0.72
CA GLU A 153 14.00 10.65 -2.01
C GLU A 153 14.80 10.08 -3.18
N ASP A 154 16.12 9.99 -3.05
CA ASP A 154 17.02 9.48 -4.07
C ASP A 154 16.81 7.98 -4.32
N PHE A 155 16.29 7.23 -3.34
CA PHE A 155 15.94 5.82 -3.50
C PHE A 155 14.45 5.56 -3.76
N HIS A 156 13.61 6.59 -3.85
CA HIS A 156 12.20 6.39 -4.18
C HIS A 156 12.05 5.72 -5.57
N ASN A 157 11.27 4.63 -5.66
CA ASN A 157 11.15 3.78 -6.85
C ASN A 157 12.44 2.99 -7.21
N THR A 158 13.24 2.65 -6.20
CA THR A 158 14.30 1.64 -6.28
C THR A 158 14.08 0.57 -5.22
N ASP A 159 14.75 -0.58 -5.34
CA ASP A 159 14.72 -1.66 -4.34
C ASP A 159 15.62 -1.42 -3.12
N VAL A 160 16.13 -0.19 -2.94
CA VAL A 160 17.05 0.15 -1.85
C VAL A 160 16.26 0.75 -0.69
N GLU A 161 16.48 0.20 0.50
CA GLU A 161 15.94 0.72 1.76
C GLU A 161 17.06 1.41 2.54
N VAL A 162 16.73 2.51 3.23
CA VAL A 162 17.69 3.25 4.07
C VAL A 162 17.62 2.69 5.49
N PRO A 163 18.72 2.14 6.03
CA PRO A 163 18.73 1.58 7.37
C PRO A 163 18.51 2.65 8.45
N ALA A 164 17.77 2.27 9.48
CA ALA A 164 17.59 3.05 10.70
C ALA A 164 17.56 2.13 11.93
N ARG A 165 17.69 2.72 13.12
CA ARG A 165 17.26 2.07 14.36
C ARG A 165 15.82 2.48 14.65
N MET A 166 14.94 1.50 14.82
CA MET A 166 13.57 1.74 15.29
C MET A 166 13.48 1.48 16.79
N THR A 167 12.79 2.35 17.53
CA THR A 167 12.38 2.09 18.92
C THR A 167 10.87 2.13 19.03
N LEU A 168 10.29 1.09 19.61
CA LEU A 168 8.85 0.95 19.78
C LEU A 168 8.58 0.30 21.14
N ASP A 169 7.75 0.92 21.97
CA ASP A 169 7.41 0.46 23.32
C ASP A 169 8.63 0.08 24.17
N GLY A 170 9.67 0.93 24.10
CA GLY A 170 10.92 0.75 24.85
C GLY A 170 11.86 -0.31 24.27
N LYS A 171 11.43 -1.07 23.25
CA LYS A 171 12.27 -2.07 22.57
C LYS A 171 12.96 -1.46 21.35
N ALA A 172 14.27 -1.69 21.25
CA ALA A 172 15.08 -1.30 20.09
C ALA A 172 15.10 -2.42 19.03
N TYR A 173 15.04 -2.01 17.78
CA TYR A 173 15.10 -2.82 16.57
C TYR A 173 16.19 -2.21 15.68
N HIS A 174 17.29 -2.93 15.49
CA HIS A 174 18.44 -2.42 14.75
C HIS A 174 18.34 -2.80 13.27
N GLY A 175 18.86 -1.93 12.40
CA GLY A 175 18.93 -2.18 10.96
C GLY A 175 17.56 -2.44 10.32
N VAL A 176 16.54 -1.68 10.70
CA VAL A 176 15.27 -1.71 9.97
C VAL A 176 15.44 -0.94 8.66
N GLY A 177 14.80 -1.39 7.58
CA GLY A 177 14.77 -0.69 6.30
C GLY A 177 13.65 0.33 6.25
N ILE A 178 13.96 1.56 5.84
CA ILE A 178 12.96 2.61 5.64
C ILE A 178 12.91 2.98 4.16
N HIS A 179 11.69 3.12 3.65
CA HIS A 179 11.45 3.55 2.27
C HIS A 179 10.25 4.49 2.19
N PHE A 180 10.32 5.53 1.34
CA PHE A 180 9.14 6.35 1.05
C PHE A 180 8.13 5.58 0.21
N ARG A 181 6.86 5.59 0.61
CA ARG A 181 5.79 4.92 -0.14
C ARG A 181 4.70 5.87 -0.59
N GLY A 182 3.95 5.41 -1.59
CA GLY A 182 2.80 6.11 -2.16
C GLY A 182 3.07 6.58 -3.58
N ALA A 183 1.99 6.98 -4.26
CA ALA A 183 2.07 7.62 -5.57
C ALA A 183 1.72 9.10 -5.40
N SER A 184 0.43 9.44 -5.50
CA SER A 184 -0.04 10.83 -5.39
C SER A 184 0.37 11.49 -4.05
N SER A 185 0.23 10.77 -2.93
CA SER A 185 0.61 11.29 -1.60
C SER A 185 2.11 11.57 -1.43
N TYR A 186 2.97 10.94 -2.25
CA TYR A 186 4.40 11.24 -2.26
C TYR A 186 4.66 12.52 -3.05
N PHE A 187 4.13 12.63 -4.27
CA PHE A 187 4.37 13.77 -5.17
C PHE A 187 3.64 15.06 -4.76
N MET A 188 2.56 14.96 -3.98
CA MET A 188 1.83 16.12 -3.45
C MET A 188 2.53 16.76 -2.23
N ASN A 189 3.52 16.09 -1.64
CA ASN A 189 4.28 16.57 -0.49
C ASN A 189 5.74 16.83 -0.89
N GLY A 190 6.25 18.03 -0.57
CA GLY A 190 7.65 18.37 -0.79
C GLY A 190 8.58 17.81 0.30
N PRO A 191 9.90 17.99 0.15
CA PRO A 191 10.86 17.76 1.22
C PRO A 191 10.48 18.53 2.50
N GLY A 192 10.81 17.97 3.65
CA GLY A 192 10.44 18.47 4.98
C GLY A 192 8.97 18.25 5.34
N SER A 193 8.14 17.74 4.43
CA SER A 193 6.71 17.50 4.69
C SER A 193 6.44 16.02 4.99
N LYS A 194 5.45 15.77 5.85
CA LYS A 194 4.99 14.41 6.19
C LYS A 194 4.69 13.56 4.95
N ARG A 195 5.49 12.53 4.71
CA ARG A 195 5.28 11.50 3.67
C ARG A 195 5.09 10.13 4.30
N SER A 196 4.39 9.24 3.59
CA SER A 196 4.16 7.87 4.05
C SER A 196 5.45 7.05 4.02
N LEU A 197 5.63 6.20 5.03
CA LEU A 197 6.82 5.35 5.19
C LEU A 197 6.43 3.87 5.14
N ASN A 198 7.29 3.07 4.55
CA ASN A 198 7.31 1.62 4.76
C ASN A 198 8.51 1.31 5.66
N VAL A 199 8.32 0.41 6.63
CA VAL A 199 9.36 -0.05 7.55
C VAL A 199 9.50 -1.56 7.41
N SER A 200 10.62 -2.02 6.86
CA SER A 200 11.02 -3.43 6.84
C SER A 200 11.80 -3.73 8.12
N VAL A 201 11.12 -4.33 9.10
CA VAL A 201 11.69 -4.66 10.41
C VAL A 201 12.79 -5.71 10.28
N ASP A 202 12.71 -6.58 9.27
CA ASP A 202 13.60 -7.70 9.03
C ASP A 202 14.66 -7.43 7.94
N LEU A 203 14.98 -6.16 7.65
CA LEU A 203 15.98 -5.82 6.63
C LEU A 203 17.32 -6.51 6.94
N THR A 204 17.90 -6.25 8.13
CA THR A 204 19.22 -6.81 8.49
C THR A 204 19.16 -8.13 9.28
N ASP A 205 18.14 -8.32 10.12
CA ASP A 205 17.91 -9.57 10.85
C ASP A 205 16.60 -10.20 10.38
N LYS A 206 16.70 -11.30 9.63
CA LYS A 206 15.54 -12.00 9.04
C LYS A 206 14.59 -12.60 10.08
N LYS A 207 14.98 -12.68 11.34
CA LYS A 207 14.11 -13.12 12.45
C LYS A 207 13.42 -11.96 13.16
N GLN A 208 13.89 -10.73 12.96
CA GLN A 208 13.38 -9.55 13.65
C GLN A 208 11.97 -9.22 13.17
N ASN A 209 11.03 -9.05 14.11
CA ASN A 209 9.64 -8.71 13.81
C ASN A 209 8.99 -7.98 14.99
N VAL A 210 7.92 -7.23 14.73
CA VAL A 210 7.04 -6.67 15.75
C VAL A 210 5.82 -7.57 15.88
N GLN A 211 5.80 -8.42 16.91
CA GLN A 211 4.67 -9.31 17.23
C GLN A 211 4.17 -10.12 16.01
N GLY A 212 5.08 -10.67 15.21
CA GLY A 212 4.76 -11.44 14.00
C GLY A 212 4.74 -10.62 12.70
N HIS A 213 4.87 -9.29 12.75
CA HIS A 213 4.87 -8.43 11.58
C HIS A 213 6.30 -8.00 11.18
N ARG A 214 6.69 -8.31 9.95
CA ARG A 214 8.01 -7.94 9.40
C ARG A 214 7.99 -6.64 8.60
N THR A 215 6.82 -6.18 8.19
CA THR A 215 6.65 -4.92 7.45
C THR A 215 5.55 -4.08 8.06
N LEU A 216 5.83 -2.80 8.33
CA LEU A 216 4.87 -1.83 8.84
C LEU A 216 4.64 -0.73 7.80
N ASN A 217 3.39 -0.32 7.61
CA ASN A 217 3.06 0.81 6.75
C ASN A 217 2.58 1.99 7.57
N LEU A 218 3.27 3.11 7.48
CA LEU A 218 2.93 4.34 8.18
C LEU A 218 2.36 5.30 7.15
N LEU A 219 1.03 5.44 7.12
CA LEU A 219 0.31 6.27 6.14
C LEU A 219 0.19 7.71 6.64
N ASN A 220 0.58 8.67 5.80
CA ASN A 220 0.52 10.10 6.13
C ASN A 220 -0.89 10.70 6.07
N CYS A 221 -1.87 9.94 5.57
CA CYS A 221 -3.26 10.36 5.41
C CYS A 221 -3.44 11.69 4.66
N HIS A 222 -2.62 11.98 3.63
CA HIS A 222 -2.66 13.26 2.91
C HIS A 222 -4.08 13.70 2.47
N GLY A 223 -4.89 12.78 1.95
CA GLY A 223 -6.26 13.04 1.51
C GLY A 223 -7.33 12.84 2.58
N ASP A 224 -6.94 12.58 3.82
CA ASP A 224 -7.85 12.31 4.92
C ASP A 224 -7.58 13.20 6.15
N PRO A 225 -8.28 14.35 6.27
CA PRO A 225 -8.08 15.25 7.40
C PRO A 225 -8.50 14.67 8.75
N SER A 226 -9.32 13.60 8.79
CA SER A 226 -9.69 12.98 10.07
C SER A 226 -8.69 11.94 10.54
N PHE A 227 -7.83 11.42 9.64
CA PHE A 227 -7.00 10.23 9.87
C PHE A 227 -7.81 8.94 10.15
N LEU A 228 -9.14 8.99 10.13
CA LEU A 228 -9.98 7.88 10.58
C LEU A 228 -10.47 6.99 9.43
N ARG A 229 -10.49 7.43 8.17
CA ARG A 229 -11.20 6.68 7.10
C ARG A 229 -10.63 5.28 6.91
N ALA A 230 -9.31 5.17 6.84
CA ALA A 230 -8.65 3.88 6.67
C ALA A 230 -8.80 2.97 7.89
N GLY A 231 -8.73 3.55 9.10
CA GLY A 231 -8.88 2.80 10.35
C GLY A 231 -10.31 2.29 10.55
N LEU A 232 -11.31 3.15 10.38
CA LEU A 232 -12.73 2.78 10.48
C LEU A 232 -13.12 1.74 9.43
N TYR A 233 -12.63 1.87 8.20
CA TYR A 233 -12.82 0.83 7.19
C TYR A 233 -12.27 -0.51 7.67
N SER A 234 -11.03 -0.52 8.18
CA SER A 234 -10.40 -1.72 8.72
C SER A 234 -11.21 -2.31 9.89
N ASP A 235 -11.63 -1.50 10.87
CA ASP A 235 -12.38 -1.97 12.04
C ASP A 235 -13.74 -2.61 11.69
N ILE A 236 -14.42 -2.06 10.69
CA ILE A 236 -15.71 -2.59 10.23
C ILE A 236 -15.48 -3.84 9.39
N ALA A 237 -14.62 -3.76 8.36
CA ALA A 237 -14.43 -4.84 7.41
C ALA A 237 -13.77 -6.07 8.03
N ARG A 238 -12.87 -5.92 9.01
CA ARG A 238 -12.23 -7.05 9.72
C ARG A 238 -13.19 -7.95 10.48
N ARG A 239 -14.40 -7.47 10.80
CA ARG A 239 -15.44 -8.29 11.43
C ARG A 239 -16.13 -9.23 10.44
N LEU A 240 -15.95 -8.98 9.14
CA LEU A 240 -16.65 -9.64 8.06
C LEU A 240 -15.68 -10.45 7.19
N ILE A 241 -14.55 -9.86 6.80
CA ILE A 241 -13.60 -10.45 5.86
C ILE A 241 -12.14 -10.18 6.27
N PRO A 242 -11.20 -11.03 5.85
CA PRO A 242 -9.76 -10.78 6.01
C PRO A 242 -9.38 -9.40 5.49
N THR A 243 -9.04 -8.50 6.41
CA THR A 243 -8.72 -7.10 6.10
C THR A 243 -7.52 -6.67 6.93
N PRO A 244 -6.53 -5.92 6.41
CA PRO A 244 -5.37 -5.47 7.17
C PRO A 244 -5.74 -4.77 8.49
N ALA A 245 -5.07 -5.12 9.59
CA ALA A 245 -5.22 -4.46 10.89
C ALA A 245 -4.65 -3.04 10.85
N HIS A 246 -5.05 -2.21 11.82
CA HIS A 246 -4.54 -0.84 11.91
C HIS A 246 -4.34 -0.38 13.35
N ASN A 247 -3.55 0.68 13.52
CA ASN A 247 -3.44 1.47 14.73
C ASN A 247 -3.09 2.92 14.38
N PHE A 248 -2.93 3.74 15.42
CA PHE A 248 -2.43 5.10 15.29
C PHE A 248 -1.01 5.18 15.84
N VAL A 249 -0.12 5.79 15.06
CA VAL A 249 1.31 5.88 15.40
C VAL A 249 1.76 7.32 15.29
N ARG A 250 2.32 7.87 16.37
CA ARG A 250 3.13 9.07 16.30
C ARG A 250 4.54 8.66 15.85
N VAL A 251 4.99 9.20 14.73
CA VAL A 251 6.33 8.94 14.22
C VAL A 251 7.26 10.06 14.68
N VAL A 252 8.41 9.68 15.22
CA VAL A 252 9.49 10.59 15.63
C VAL A 252 10.73 10.20 14.85
N ILE A 253 11.33 11.14 14.12
CA ILE A 253 12.55 10.88 13.33
C ILE A 253 13.66 11.76 13.89
N ASN A 254 14.79 11.15 14.30
CA ASN A 254 15.94 11.83 14.89
C ASN A 254 15.57 12.81 16.02
N GLY A 255 14.60 12.43 16.85
CA GLY A 255 14.10 13.22 17.99
C GLY A 255 13.02 14.25 17.66
N GLU A 256 12.65 14.42 16.38
CA GLU A 256 11.62 15.36 15.95
C GLU A 256 10.29 14.65 15.64
N SER A 257 9.16 15.17 16.12
CA SER A 257 7.85 14.61 15.81
C SER A 257 7.41 14.90 14.38
N TRP A 258 7.29 13.86 13.57
CA TRP A 258 6.67 13.94 12.24
C TRP A 258 5.14 13.83 12.30
N GLY A 259 4.57 13.72 13.50
CA GLY A 259 3.14 13.75 13.78
C GLY A 259 2.45 12.40 13.69
N LEU A 260 1.11 12.43 13.60
CA LEU A 260 0.27 11.25 13.54
C LEU A 260 0.30 10.58 12.16
N TYR A 261 0.35 9.25 12.16
CA TYR A 261 0.21 8.35 11.03
C TYR A 261 -0.82 7.27 11.35
N VAL A 262 -1.46 6.72 10.32
CA VAL A 262 -2.18 5.44 10.44
C VAL A 262 -1.17 4.33 10.17
N GLY A 263 -0.90 3.50 11.19
CA GLY A 263 -0.16 2.27 11.03
C GLY A 263 -1.08 1.20 10.44
N MET A 264 -0.72 0.63 9.30
CA MET A 264 -1.54 -0.33 8.57
C MET A 264 -0.75 -1.61 8.32
N GLU A 265 -1.36 -2.75 8.59
CA GLU A 265 -0.79 -4.06 8.32
C GLU A 265 -0.48 -4.21 6.82
N GLN A 266 0.69 -4.75 6.52
CA GLN A 266 1.06 -5.05 5.15
C GLN A 266 0.34 -6.31 4.69
N PHE A 267 -0.37 -6.22 3.56
CA PHE A 267 -0.88 -7.41 2.87
C PHE A 267 0.30 -8.19 2.27
N ASN A 268 0.80 -9.18 3.00
CA ASN A 268 1.95 -10.03 2.65
C ASN A 268 1.74 -11.47 3.19
N LYS A 269 2.82 -12.26 3.24
CA LYS A 269 2.80 -13.62 3.80
C LYS A 269 2.40 -13.67 5.28
N ASP A 270 2.77 -12.67 6.08
CA ASP A 270 2.44 -12.62 7.49
C ASP A 270 0.93 -12.43 7.68
N PHE A 271 0.32 -11.55 6.86
CA PHE A 271 -1.14 -11.38 6.81
C PHE A 271 -1.87 -12.67 6.41
N VAL A 272 -1.40 -13.36 5.36
CA VAL A 272 -2.06 -14.60 4.92
C VAL A 272 -1.92 -15.68 6.01
N GLN A 273 -0.75 -15.77 6.65
CA GLN A 273 -0.50 -16.71 7.74
C GLN A 273 -1.41 -16.45 8.94
N SER A 274 -1.66 -15.18 9.31
CA SER A 274 -2.50 -14.84 10.45
C SER A 274 -3.98 -15.15 10.22
N TRP A 275 -4.49 -14.94 9.01
CA TRP A 275 -5.90 -15.16 8.67
C TRP A 275 -6.24 -16.59 8.24
N PHE A 276 -5.34 -17.24 7.49
CA PHE A 276 -5.62 -18.52 6.83
C PHE A 276 -4.79 -19.68 7.36
N GLY A 277 -3.90 -19.44 8.33
CA GLY A 277 -3.03 -20.49 8.89
C GLY A 277 -1.94 -20.99 7.91
N THR A 278 -1.78 -20.36 6.76
CA THR A 278 -0.75 -20.67 5.74
C THR A 278 -0.18 -19.40 5.13
N SER A 279 1.05 -19.43 4.64
CA SER A 279 1.66 -18.31 3.92
C SER A 279 1.64 -18.47 2.39
N GLU A 280 1.12 -19.60 1.93
CA GLU A 280 0.98 -19.99 0.53
C GLU A 280 -0.22 -19.29 -0.15
N GLY A 281 -0.27 -19.38 -1.47
CA GLY A 281 -1.34 -18.82 -2.29
C GLY A 281 -0.92 -17.59 -3.10
N ALA A 282 -1.64 -17.37 -4.21
CA ALA A 282 -1.43 -16.25 -5.10
C ALA A 282 -1.92 -14.95 -4.44
N ARG A 283 -1.08 -13.92 -4.45
CA ARG A 283 -1.46 -12.57 -3.99
C ARG A 283 -1.39 -11.60 -5.14
N TRP A 284 -2.50 -10.92 -5.41
CA TRP A 284 -2.61 -10.00 -6.52
C TRP A 284 -2.72 -8.56 -6.02
N LYS A 285 -2.06 -7.64 -6.72
CA LYS A 285 -2.20 -6.20 -6.53
C LYS A 285 -2.66 -5.58 -7.84
N VAL A 286 -3.65 -4.70 -7.77
CA VAL A 286 -4.08 -3.91 -8.93
C VAL A 286 -3.40 -2.54 -8.87
N THR A 287 -3.07 -1.98 -10.03
CA THR A 287 -2.53 -0.62 -10.13
C THR A 287 -3.56 0.42 -9.68
N GLY A 288 -3.10 1.54 -9.12
CA GLY A 288 -3.98 2.65 -8.75
C GLY A 288 -4.57 3.38 -9.96
N SER A 289 -5.58 4.22 -9.70
CA SER A 289 -6.13 5.17 -10.68
C SER A 289 -5.01 6.04 -11.29
N PRO A 290 -5.09 6.40 -12.60
CA PRO A 290 -6.18 6.11 -13.54
C PRO A 290 -6.08 4.75 -14.25
N ARG A 291 -5.05 3.96 -13.96
CA ARG A 291 -4.78 2.67 -14.63
C ARG A 291 -5.43 1.49 -13.92
N GLY A 292 -6.11 1.72 -12.81
CA GLY A 292 -6.77 0.67 -12.05
C GLY A 292 -7.91 0.05 -12.85
N LYS A 293 -7.76 -1.22 -13.22
CA LYS A 293 -8.74 -2.04 -13.93
C LYS A 293 -8.98 -3.38 -13.23
N GLY A 294 -9.17 -3.35 -11.91
CA GLY A 294 -9.33 -4.54 -11.08
C GLY A 294 -10.74 -5.13 -11.06
N GLY A 295 -11.55 -4.92 -12.11
CA GLY A 295 -12.96 -5.30 -12.14
C GLY A 295 -13.23 -6.79 -12.38
N LEU A 296 -12.19 -7.62 -12.45
CA LEU A 296 -12.29 -9.05 -12.79
C LEU A 296 -12.97 -9.32 -14.15
N GLU A 297 -12.78 -8.41 -15.11
CA GLU A 297 -13.22 -8.58 -16.50
C GLU A 297 -12.48 -9.76 -17.15
N TYR A 298 -13.21 -10.53 -17.97
CA TYR A 298 -12.60 -11.56 -18.83
C TYR A 298 -12.06 -10.92 -20.11
N LEU A 299 -10.74 -10.99 -20.29
CA LEU A 299 -10.04 -10.37 -21.43
C LEU A 299 -9.69 -11.39 -22.53
N GLY A 300 -10.02 -12.66 -22.33
CA GLY A 300 -9.53 -13.79 -23.12
C GLY A 300 -8.62 -14.71 -22.30
N ASP A 301 -8.14 -15.78 -22.92
CA ASP A 301 -7.36 -16.83 -22.26
C ASP A 301 -5.83 -16.54 -22.22
N ASP A 302 -5.36 -15.44 -22.83
CA ASP A 302 -3.94 -15.05 -22.84
C ASP A 302 -3.53 -14.30 -21.55
N PRO A 303 -2.60 -14.83 -20.73
CA PRO A 303 -2.12 -14.17 -19.51
C PRO A 303 -1.52 -12.78 -19.72
N GLU A 304 -0.93 -12.49 -20.89
CA GLU A 304 -0.29 -11.20 -21.15
C GLU A 304 -1.29 -10.04 -21.10
N LEU A 305 -2.56 -10.30 -21.41
CA LEU A 305 -3.65 -9.31 -21.30
C LEU A 305 -3.87 -8.86 -19.85
N TYR A 306 -3.58 -9.72 -18.88
CA TYR A 306 -3.79 -9.47 -17.45
C TYR A 306 -2.57 -8.86 -16.76
N ARG A 307 -1.34 -9.10 -17.27
CA ARG A 307 -0.09 -8.60 -16.67
C ARG A 307 0.01 -7.08 -16.57
N SER A 308 -0.69 -6.36 -17.44
CA SER A 308 -0.76 -4.89 -17.40
C SER A 308 -1.66 -4.35 -16.27
N ILE A 309 -2.53 -5.19 -15.71
CA ILE A 309 -3.56 -4.83 -14.74
C ILE A 309 -3.21 -5.36 -13.34
N TYR A 310 -2.85 -6.64 -13.29
CA TYR A 310 -2.58 -7.37 -12.06
C TYR A 310 -1.08 -7.58 -11.90
N THR A 311 -0.57 -7.26 -10.72
CA THR A 311 0.79 -7.56 -10.30
C THR A 311 0.75 -8.69 -9.27
N ILE A 312 1.37 -9.82 -9.58
CA ILE A 312 1.55 -10.90 -8.61
C ILE A 312 2.60 -10.50 -7.55
N LYS A 313 2.29 -10.77 -6.28
CA LYS A 313 3.12 -10.49 -5.09
C LYS A 313 3.57 -11.78 -4.37
N SER A 314 3.19 -12.92 -4.92
CA SER A 314 3.69 -14.27 -4.60
C SER A 314 4.70 -14.70 -5.66
N LYS A 315 5.12 -15.97 -5.64
CA LYS A 315 5.88 -16.56 -6.75
C LYS A 315 5.05 -16.40 -8.04
N ASP A 316 5.69 -15.99 -9.13
CA ASP A 316 5.03 -15.88 -10.44
C ASP A 316 4.99 -17.28 -11.07
N ARG A 317 3.80 -17.89 -11.07
CA ARG A 317 3.60 -19.25 -11.58
C ARG A 317 2.47 -19.27 -12.61
N PRO A 318 2.63 -20.00 -13.73
CA PRO A 318 1.60 -20.06 -14.78
C PRO A 318 0.22 -20.49 -14.27
N GLU A 319 0.17 -21.41 -13.30
CA GLU A 319 -1.08 -21.90 -12.69
C GLU A 319 -1.86 -20.80 -11.96
N ASP A 320 -1.17 -19.82 -11.35
CA ASP A 320 -1.81 -18.73 -10.62
C ASP A 320 -2.53 -17.79 -11.62
N TRP A 321 -1.90 -17.52 -12.77
CA TRP A 321 -2.52 -16.75 -13.85
C TRP A 321 -3.72 -17.50 -14.46
N ALA A 322 -3.56 -18.79 -14.73
CA ALA A 322 -4.67 -19.61 -15.24
C ALA A 322 -5.87 -19.62 -14.28
N ALA A 323 -5.63 -19.65 -12.97
CA ALA A 323 -6.68 -19.57 -11.96
C ALA A 323 -7.40 -18.21 -11.96
N LEU A 324 -6.66 -17.09 -12.05
CA LEU A 324 -7.24 -15.74 -12.17
C LEU A 324 -8.09 -15.62 -13.44
N ILE A 325 -7.58 -16.07 -14.59
CA ILE A 325 -8.29 -16.06 -15.87
C ILE A 325 -9.57 -16.89 -15.78
N ARG A 326 -9.48 -18.09 -15.18
CA ARG A 326 -10.65 -18.95 -14.95
C ARG A 326 -11.71 -18.24 -14.11
N LEU A 327 -11.31 -17.55 -13.04
CA LEU A 327 -12.23 -16.76 -12.21
C LEU A 327 -12.93 -15.66 -13.04
N CYS A 328 -12.16 -14.86 -13.79
CA CYS A 328 -12.74 -13.83 -14.66
C CYS A 328 -13.72 -14.45 -15.67
N LYS A 329 -13.33 -15.54 -16.33
CA LYS A 329 -14.19 -16.23 -17.31
C LYS A 329 -15.49 -16.71 -16.69
N VAL A 330 -15.42 -17.41 -15.56
CA VAL A 330 -16.62 -17.91 -14.86
C VAL A 330 -17.53 -16.76 -14.43
N LEU A 331 -16.98 -15.67 -13.90
CA LEU A 331 -17.75 -14.48 -13.49
C LEU A 331 -18.50 -13.81 -14.66
N ASN A 332 -17.91 -13.79 -15.86
CA ASN A 332 -18.43 -13.02 -16.98
C ASN A 332 -19.27 -13.85 -17.96
N GLU A 333 -18.99 -15.15 -18.10
CA GLU A 333 -19.62 -16.01 -19.12
C GLU A 333 -20.63 -17.02 -18.54
N THR A 334 -20.65 -17.25 -17.22
CA THR A 334 -21.60 -18.20 -16.62
C THR A 334 -22.99 -17.56 -16.48
N PRO A 335 -24.07 -18.22 -16.95
CA PRO A 335 -25.43 -17.73 -16.72
C PRO A 335 -25.74 -17.54 -15.23
N ALA A 336 -26.54 -16.51 -14.91
CA ALA A 336 -26.81 -16.11 -13.53
C ALA A 336 -27.37 -17.24 -12.66
N GLU A 337 -28.23 -18.10 -13.24
CA GLU A 337 -28.84 -19.25 -12.56
C GLU A 337 -27.85 -20.36 -12.17
N SER A 338 -26.66 -20.36 -12.76
CA SER A 338 -25.60 -21.34 -12.48
C SER A 338 -24.35 -20.71 -11.86
N LEU A 339 -24.32 -19.38 -11.72
CA LEU A 339 -23.12 -18.64 -11.37
C LEU A 339 -22.63 -18.95 -9.96
N GLU A 340 -23.51 -18.93 -8.96
CA GLU A 340 -23.15 -19.21 -7.55
C GLU A 340 -22.44 -20.56 -7.43
N LYS A 341 -23.08 -21.62 -7.92
CA LYS A 341 -22.51 -22.97 -7.95
C LYS A 341 -21.18 -23.06 -8.71
N ALA A 342 -21.01 -22.29 -9.78
CA ALA A 342 -19.76 -22.26 -10.54
C ALA A 342 -18.64 -21.53 -9.77
N LEU A 343 -18.99 -20.57 -8.91
CA LEU A 343 -18.06 -19.81 -8.09
C LEU A 343 -17.64 -20.52 -6.80
N ASP A 344 -18.44 -21.43 -6.24
CA ASP A 344 -18.13 -22.16 -5.00
C ASP A 344 -16.72 -22.79 -4.98
N ALA A 345 -16.24 -23.25 -6.13
CA ALA A 345 -14.93 -23.87 -6.28
C ALA A 345 -13.78 -22.87 -6.51
N LEU A 346 -14.07 -21.58 -6.64
CA LEU A 346 -13.14 -20.52 -7.07
C LEU A 346 -13.05 -19.33 -6.13
N LEU A 347 -14.14 -19.01 -5.46
CA LEU A 347 -14.29 -17.81 -4.67
C LEU A 347 -15.06 -18.17 -3.40
N ASN A 348 -14.68 -17.59 -2.26
CA ASN A 348 -15.54 -17.63 -1.09
C ASN A 348 -16.70 -16.65 -1.33
N VAL A 349 -17.91 -17.18 -1.54
CA VAL A 349 -19.12 -16.39 -1.84
C VAL A 349 -19.77 -15.81 -0.57
N GLU A 350 -19.56 -16.46 0.58
CA GLU A 350 -19.99 -16.01 1.92
C GLU A 350 -19.11 -14.89 2.48
#